data_AF-X1IGT2-F1
#
_entry.id   AF-X1IGT2-F1
#
_cell.length_a   1.000
_cell.length_b   1.000
_cell.length_c   1.000
_cell.angle_alpha   90.00
_cell.angle_beta   90.00
_cell.angle_gamma   90.00
#
_symmetry.space_group_name_H-M   'P 1'
#
loop_
_entity.id
_entity.type
_entity.pdbx_description
1 polymer ?
#
loop_
_entity_poly.entity_id
_entity_poly.type
_entity_poly.pdbx_seq_one_letter_code
_entity_poly.pdbx_strand_id
1 'polypeptide(L)'
;LYPLHAGAAGQVILAFGGERGARYDTIRRDGWALSLGERDPSCAAVSAPVFGPDGRLIGALSLSGPRERFGENEIETMRQAVGTAAAKLTRALGGVWPPFAAPAEQATRTARRRER
;
A
#
# COMPACT_ATOMS: atom_id res chain seq x y z
N LEU A 1 -23.00 -2.58 4.52
CA LEU A 1 -21.99 -2.22 3.49
C LEU A 1 -20.78 -1.65 4.22
N TYR A 2 -19.60 -2.24 4.11
CA TYR A 2 -18.40 -1.68 4.71
C TYR A 2 -17.95 -0.44 3.91
N PRO A 3 -17.62 0.68 4.56
CA PRO A 3 -17.24 1.90 3.86
C PRO A 3 -15.93 1.72 3.08
N LEU A 4 -15.93 2.06 1.79
CA LEU A 4 -14.73 2.02 0.94
C LEU A 4 -13.66 3.05 1.36
N HIS A 5 -14.07 4.06 2.12
CA HIS A 5 -13.15 5.08 2.63
C HIS A 5 -12.39 4.63 3.89
N ALA A 6 -12.75 3.52 4.52
CA ALA A 6 -12.07 3.02 5.71
C ALA A 6 -11.32 1.71 5.38
N GLY A 7 -10.00 1.74 5.49
CA GLY A 7 -9.13 0.59 5.23
C GLY A 7 -8.28 0.70 3.97
N ALA A 8 -7.14 0.01 3.98
CA ALA A 8 -6.11 0.11 2.94
C ALA A 8 -6.61 -0.31 1.54
N ALA A 9 -7.35 -1.42 1.44
CA ALA A 9 -7.84 -1.92 0.15
C ALA A 9 -8.85 -0.96 -0.50
N GLY A 10 -9.79 -0.42 0.28
CA GLY A 10 -10.76 0.55 -0.22
C GLY A 10 -10.09 1.83 -0.71
N GLN A 11 -9.05 2.28 -0.02
CA GLN A 11 -8.25 3.44 -0.39
C GLN A 11 -7.47 3.23 -1.69
N VAL A 12 -6.93 2.03 -1.94
CA VAL A 12 -6.35 1.66 -3.23
C VAL A 12 -7.41 1.70 -4.33
N ILE A 13 -8.59 1.09 -4.10
CA ILE A 13 -9.67 1.08 -5.09
C ILE A 13 -10.11 2.50 -5.43
N LEU A 14 -10.29 3.37 -4.45
CA LEU A 14 -10.67 4.77 -4.66
C LEU A 14 -9.56 5.55 -5.39
N ALA A 15 -8.29 5.35 -5.02
CA ALA A 15 -7.17 6.02 -5.67
C ALA A 15 -7.08 5.66 -7.16
N PHE A 16 -7.16 4.40 -7.52
CA PHE A 16 -7.10 3.99 -8.92
C PHE A 16 -8.46 4.04 -9.63
N GLY A 17 -9.55 4.29 -8.90
CA GLY A 17 -10.89 4.59 -9.40
C GLY A 17 -11.11 6.06 -9.78
N GLY A 18 -10.13 6.93 -9.52
CA GLY A 18 -10.17 8.35 -9.94
C GLY A 18 -10.44 9.35 -8.81
N GLU A 19 -10.53 8.90 -7.56
CA GLU A 19 -10.77 9.79 -6.43
C GLU A 19 -9.61 10.78 -6.23
N ARG A 20 -9.92 12.04 -5.91
CA ARG A 20 -8.93 13.13 -5.82
C ARG A 20 -8.59 13.46 -4.37
N GLY A 21 -7.37 13.94 -4.17
CA GLY A 21 -6.89 14.41 -2.88
C GLY A 21 -5.54 13.81 -2.50
N ALA A 22 -4.84 14.49 -1.60
CA ALA A 22 -3.43 14.21 -1.27
C ALA A 22 -3.16 12.75 -0.89
N ARG A 23 -4.11 12.10 -0.21
CA ARG A 23 -4.04 10.68 0.15
C ARG A 23 -4.02 9.79 -1.10
N TYR A 24 -4.94 10.00 -2.02
CA TYR A 24 -5.06 9.19 -3.24
C TYR A 24 -3.93 9.48 -4.23
N ASP A 25 -3.45 10.73 -4.29
CA ASP A 25 -2.28 11.10 -5.08
C ASP A 25 -1.02 10.37 -4.57
N THR A 26 -0.86 10.28 -3.25
CA THR A 26 0.22 9.52 -2.61
C THR A 26 0.12 8.04 -2.94
N ILE A 27 -1.07 7.43 -2.87
CA ILE A 27 -1.28 6.03 -3.21
C ILE A 27 -0.97 5.77 -4.69
N ARG A 28 -1.38 6.65 -5.61
CA ARG A 28 -1.06 6.53 -7.05
C ARG A 28 0.44 6.64 -7.32
N ARG A 29 1.14 7.50 -6.59
CA ARG A 29 2.59 7.70 -6.73
C ARG A 29 3.38 6.51 -6.17
N ASP A 30 3.02 6.06 -4.97
CA ASP A 30 3.83 5.10 -4.20
C ASP A 30 3.40 3.64 -4.43
N GLY A 31 2.18 3.41 -4.91
CA GLY A 31 1.67 2.07 -5.26
C GLY A 31 1.21 1.23 -4.08
N TRP A 32 0.86 1.84 -2.95
CA TRP A 32 0.38 1.14 -1.76
C TRP A 32 -0.46 2.05 -0.86
N ALA A 33 -1.20 1.44 0.06
CA ALA A 33 -1.91 2.12 1.13
C ALA A 33 -1.71 1.40 2.47
N LEU A 34 -1.68 2.18 3.56
CA LEU A 34 -1.70 1.71 4.94
C LEU A 34 -3.00 2.12 5.60
N SER A 35 -3.52 1.24 6.44
CA SER A 35 -4.61 1.53 7.37
C SER A 35 -4.22 1.04 8.76
N LEU A 36 -4.26 1.92 9.75
CA LEU A 36 -3.98 1.63 11.15
C LEU A 36 -5.21 1.93 12.00
N GLY A 37 -6.02 0.92 12.28
CA GLY A 37 -7.17 1.08 13.17
C GLY A 37 -8.39 1.77 12.55
N GLU A 38 -8.45 1.97 11.23
CA GLU A 38 -9.50 2.80 10.61
C GLU A 38 -10.90 2.22 10.73
N ARG A 39 -11.03 0.88 10.60
CA ARG A 39 -12.33 0.18 10.73
C ARG A 39 -12.50 -0.47 12.10
N ASP A 40 -11.41 -1.07 12.57
CA ASP A 40 -11.31 -1.73 13.86
C ASP A 40 -9.99 -1.27 14.46
N PRO A 41 -9.98 -0.60 15.63
CA PRO A 41 -8.79 -0.08 16.28
C PRO A 41 -7.68 -1.13 16.49
N SER A 42 -8.05 -2.40 16.63
CA SER A 42 -7.14 -3.52 16.83
C SER A 42 -6.53 -4.07 15.53
N CYS A 43 -6.99 -3.60 14.37
CA CYS A 43 -6.58 -4.13 13.08
C CYS A 43 -5.80 -3.12 12.25
N ALA A 44 -4.84 -3.62 11.51
CA ALA A 44 -4.09 -2.88 10.50
C ALA A 44 -4.01 -3.66 9.18
N ALA A 45 -3.75 -2.93 8.10
CA ALA A 45 -3.60 -3.53 6.78
C ALA A 45 -2.68 -2.69 5.88
N VAL A 46 -1.90 -3.39 5.06
CA VAL A 46 -1.14 -2.84 3.93
C VAL A 46 -1.72 -3.43 2.65
N SER A 47 -2.00 -2.58 1.66
CA SER A 47 -2.55 -3.03 0.38
C SER A 47 -1.82 -2.43 -0.81
N ALA A 48 -1.78 -3.16 -1.92
CA ALA A 48 -1.22 -2.71 -3.20
C ALA A 48 -2.23 -2.97 -4.34
N PRO A 49 -2.21 -2.17 -5.41
CA PRO A 49 -3.09 -2.34 -6.57
C PRO A 49 -2.71 -3.58 -7.38
N VAL A 50 -3.66 -4.14 -8.12
CA VAL A 50 -3.44 -5.20 -9.11
C VAL A 50 -4.04 -4.75 -10.43
N PHE A 51 -3.29 -4.90 -11.52
CA PHE A 51 -3.70 -4.43 -12.85
C PHE A 51 -3.94 -5.57 -13.83
N GLY A 52 -4.86 -5.34 -14.76
CA GLY A 52 -5.13 -6.20 -15.91
C GLY A 52 -4.31 -5.81 -17.16
N PRO A 53 -4.51 -6.54 -18.28
CA PRO A 53 -3.78 -6.32 -19.54
C PRO A 53 -3.98 -4.95 -20.17
N ASP A 54 -5.11 -4.32 -19.90
CA ASP A 54 -5.46 -2.97 -20.37
C ASP A 54 -4.91 -1.85 -19.47
N GLY A 55 -4.08 -2.20 -18.48
CA GLY A 55 -3.54 -1.27 -17.50
C GLY A 55 -4.58 -0.76 -16.49
N ARG A 56 -5.81 -1.30 -16.50
CA ARG A 56 -6.85 -0.92 -15.54
C ARG A 56 -6.67 -1.67 -14.23
N LEU A 57 -7.05 -1.01 -13.14
CA LEU A 57 -7.16 -1.66 -11.85
C LEU A 57 -8.24 -2.76 -11.92
N ILE A 58 -7.87 -3.97 -11.53
CA ILE A 58 -8.79 -5.11 -11.40
C ILE A 58 -9.01 -5.53 -9.95
N GLY A 59 -8.18 -5.04 -9.02
CA GLY A 59 -8.35 -5.28 -7.59
C GLY A 59 -7.23 -4.70 -6.73
N ALA A 60 -7.26 -5.04 -5.45
CA ALA A 60 -6.21 -4.74 -4.49
C ALA A 60 -5.82 -6.01 -3.74
N LEU A 61 -4.52 -6.25 -3.59
CA LEU A 61 -3.98 -7.31 -2.75
C LEU A 61 -3.69 -6.72 -1.36
N SER A 62 -4.14 -7.38 -0.30
CA SER A 62 -4.02 -6.87 1.07
C SER A 62 -3.42 -7.90 2.01
N LEU A 63 -2.52 -7.42 2.88
CA LEU A 63 -2.04 -8.12 4.06
C LEU A 63 -2.62 -7.42 5.28
N SER A 64 -3.29 -8.16 6.15
CA SER A 64 -3.94 -7.64 7.36
C SER A 64 -3.56 -8.43 8.59
N GLY A 65 -3.61 -7.79 9.76
CA GLY A 65 -3.38 -8.45 11.03
C GLY A 65 -3.59 -7.51 12.23
N PRO A 66 -3.25 -7.99 13.43
CA PRO A 66 -3.29 -7.18 14.65
C PRO A 66 -2.41 -5.95 14.52
N ARG A 67 -2.92 -4.78 14.92
CA ARG A 67 -2.23 -3.49 14.83
C ARG A 67 -0.88 -3.51 15.51
N GLU A 68 -0.73 -4.25 16.60
CA GLU A 68 0.49 -4.34 17.39
C GLU A 68 1.66 -4.95 16.60
N ARG A 69 1.39 -5.62 15.47
CA ARG A 69 2.42 -6.21 14.58
C ARG A 69 2.84 -5.28 13.44
N PHE A 70 2.23 -4.10 13.32
CA PHE A 70 2.51 -3.12 12.26
C PHE A 70 3.40 -2.00 12.81
N GLY A 71 4.61 -2.36 13.23
CA GLY A 71 5.68 -1.39 13.52
C GLY A 71 6.29 -0.82 12.24
N GLU A 72 7.10 0.24 12.34
CA GLU A 72 7.64 0.95 11.17
C GLU A 72 8.49 0.03 10.26
N ASN A 73 9.36 -0.79 10.86
CA ASN A 73 10.21 -1.74 10.13
C ASN A 73 9.37 -2.89 9.52
N GLU A 74 8.39 -3.37 10.26
CA GLU A 74 7.46 -4.41 9.80
C GLU A 74 6.61 -3.90 8.64
N ILE A 75 6.12 -2.66 8.70
CA ILE A 75 5.33 -2.04 7.64
C ILE A 75 6.14 -1.98 6.35
N GLU A 76 7.41 -1.56 6.39
CA GLU A 76 8.22 -1.50 5.16
C GLU A 76 8.45 -2.91 4.59
N THR A 77 8.72 -3.90 5.44
CA THR A 77 8.84 -5.30 5.03
C THR A 77 7.54 -5.83 4.40
N MET A 78 6.40 -5.56 5.04
CA MET A 78 5.07 -5.96 4.56
C MET A 78 4.74 -5.27 3.23
N ARG A 79 5.07 -3.98 3.09
CA ARG A 79 4.85 -3.21 1.86
C ARG A 79 5.64 -3.78 0.70
N GLN A 80 6.91 -4.11 0.90
CA GLN A 80 7.75 -4.75 -0.12
C GLN A 80 7.21 -6.13 -0.50
N ALA A 81 6.80 -6.93 0.49
CA ALA A 81 6.23 -8.25 0.25
C ALA A 81 4.91 -8.18 -0.54
N VAL A 82 3.98 -7.31 -0.13
CA VAL A 82 2.69 -7.11 -0.80
C VAL A 82 2.89 -6.54 -2.20
N GLY A 83 3.78 -5.57 -2.38
CA GLY A 83 4.10 -5.03 -3.70
C GLY A 83 4.70 -6.08 -4.64
N THR A 84 5.62 -6.91 -4.14
CA THR A 84 6.20 -8.03 -4.91
C THR A 84 5.12 -9.03 -5.32
N ALA A 85 4.22 -9.39 -4.39
CA ALA A 85 3.12 -10.31 -4.67
C ALA A 85 2.11 -9.71 -5.66
N ALA A 86 1.78 -8.43 -5.53
CA ALA A 86 0.88 -7.71 -6.43
C ALA A 86 1.46 -7.56 -7.84
N ALA A 87 2.76 -7.31 -7.96
CA ALA A 87 3.47 -7.28 -9.25
C ALA A 87 3.48 -8.66 -9.92
N LYS A 88 3.70 -9.74 -9.15
CA LYS A 88 3.60 -11.11 -9.66
C LYS A 88 2.18 -11.43 -10.13
N LEU A 89 1.16 -11.07 -9.34
CA LEU A 89 -0.24 -11.29 -9.69
C LEU A 89 -0.66 -10.49 -10.92
N THR A 90 -0.26 -9.22 -11.00
CA THR A 90 -0.48 -8.36 -12.18
C THR A 90 0.06 -9.02 -13.44
N ARG A 91 1.32 -9.49 -13.41
CA ARG A 91 1.92 -10.23 -14.55
C ARG A 91 1.18 -11.52 -14.87
N ALA A 92 0.79 -12.30 -13.86
CA ALA A 92 0.04 -13.55 -14.05
C ALA A 92 -1.34 -13.33 -14.69
N LEU A 93 -1.94 -12.16 -14.45
CA LEU A 93 -3.21 -11.74 -15.05
C LEU A 93 -3.02 -10.99 -16.38
N GLY A 94 -1.79 -10.95 -16.92
CA GLY A 94 -1.45 -10.33 -18.20
C GLY A 94 -1.27 -8.81 -18.17
N GLY A 95 -1.28 -8.19 -16.99
CA GLY A 95 -1.03 -6.77 -16.80
C GLY A 95 0.44 -6.40 -16.66
N VAL A 96 0.71 -5.09 -16.71
CA VAL A 96 2.04 -4.51 -16.51
C VAL A 96 2.09 -3.78 -15.17
N TRP A 97 3.10 -4.07 -14.36
CA TRP A 97 3.31 -3.39 -13.09
C TRP A 97 3.86 -1.97 -13.32
N PRO A 98 3.19 -0.90 -12.85
CA PRO A 98 3.67 0.46 -13.03
C PRO A 98 4.99 0.71 -12.28
N PRO A 99 5.84 1.62 -12.77
CA PRO A 99 7.04 2.05 -12.06
C PRO A 99 6.66 3.02 -10.93
N PHE A 100 6.06 2.50 -9.85
CA PHE A 100 5.82 3.29 -8.65
C PHE A 100 7.12 3.85 -8.11
N ALA A 101 7.05 5.03 -7.49
CA ALA A 101 8.22 5.64 -6.89
C ALA A 101 8.85 4.67 -5.88
N ALA A 102 10.16 4.43 -6.01
CA ALA A 102 10.92 3.78 -4.96
C ALA A 102 10.70 4.58 -3.65
N PRO A 103 10.56 3.93 -2.49
CA PRO A 103 10.37 4.64 -1.23
C PRO A 103 11.47 5.68 -1.09
N ALA A 104 11.09 6.93 -0.86
CA ALA A 104 12.04 7.98 -0.59
C ALA A 104 12.87 7.54 0.62
N GLU A 105 14.17 7.36 0.42
CA GLU A 105 15.16 6.95 1.39
C GLU A 105 15.31 8.02 2.49
N GLN A 106 14.32 8.13 3.39
CA GLN A 106 14.18 9.25 4.31
C GLN A 106 14.26 8.89 5.80
N ALA A 107 14.52 7.63 6.17
CA ALA A 107 14.70 7.23 7.58
C ALA A 107 16.15 6.86 7.98
N THR A 108 17.11 6.77 7.05
CA THR A 108 18.50 6.40 7.40
C THR A 108 19.32 7.57 7.99
N ARG A 109 18.75 8.77 8.10
CA ARG A 109 19.45 9.96 8.62
C ARG A 109 19.25 10.28 10.11
N THR A 110 18.43 9.53 10.84
CA THR A 110 18.19 9.78 12.27
C THR A 110 19.03 8.91 13.21
N ALA A 111 19.69 7.86 12.71
CA ALA A 111 20.53 6.97 13.52
C ALA A 111 22.02 7.39 13.58
N ARG A 112 22.51 8.28 12.69
CA ARG A 112 23.91 8.79 12.71
C ARG A 112 24.13 10.05 13.57
N ARG A 113 23.13 10.47 14.37
CA ARG A 113 23.26 11.61 15.31
C ARG A 113 22.93 11.21 16.76
N ARG A 114 23.37 10.01 17.16
CA ARG A 114 23.57 9.65 18.58
C ARG A 114 24.85 8.81 18.75
N GLU A 115 25.93 9.27 18.12
CA GLU A 115 27.27 9.08 18.68
C GLU A 115 27.67 10.42 19.27
N ARG A 116 27.52 10.57 20.60
CA ARG A 116 28.29 11.44 21.51
C ARG A 116 27.71 11.38 22.92
#